data_AF-A0A4Y2BDS6-F1
#
_entry.id   AF-A0A4Y2BDS6-F1
#
_cell.length_a   1.000
_cell.length_b   1.000
_cell.length_c   1.000
_cell.angle_alpha   90.00
_cell.angle_beta   90.00
_cell.angle_gamma   90.00
#
_symmetry.space_group_name_H-M   'P 1'
#
loop_
_entity.id
_entity.type
_entity.pdbx_description
1 polymer ?
#
loop_
_entity_poly.entity_id
_entity_poly.type
_entity_poly.pdbx_seq_one_letter_code
_entity_poly.pdbx_strand_id
1 'polypeptide(L)'
;MQKRSDLSDVQKGMIIGFRAKGGSISETHNFVNCSRAAVVKVYRAWQYGTIQNQRRGTCGAPRAIDHRGERRLRRCVRANRRATVEQLTAQMNQGATKSVSSTTVQRVAQQLHVYSKS
;
A
#
# COMPACT_ATOMS: atom_id res chain seq x y z
N MET A 1 -12.47 -20.31 14.81
CA MET A 1 -11.65 -19.12 14.48
C MET A 1 -12.17 -17.92 15.28
N GLN A 2 -11.46 -17.47 16.31
CA GLN A 2 -11.84 -16.24 17.03
C GLN A 2 -11.70 -15.03 16.10
N LYS A 3 -12.76 -14.23 15.99
CA LYS A 3 -12.77 -12.93 15.28
C LYS A 3 -11.62 -12.09 15.84
N ARG A 4 -10.63 -11.76 15.01
CA ARG A 4 -9.58 -10.79 15.34
C ARG A 4 -10.18 -9.40 15.28
N SER A 5 -10.79 -8.95 16.36
CA SER A 5 -11.10 -7.53 16.53
C SER A 5 -9.79 -6.80 16.83
N ASP A 6 -9.47 -5.80 16.01
CA ASP A 6 -8.34 -4.93 16.29
C ASP A 6 -8.58 -4.16 17.61
N LEU A 7 -7.51 -3.95 18.38
CA LEU A 7 -7.58 -3.15 19.60
C LEU A 7 -7.97 -1.71 19.26
N SER A 8 -8.83 -1.11 20.09
CA SER A 8 -9.13 0.31 19.98
C SER A 8 -7.90 1.16 20.32
N ASP A 9 -7.84 2.40 19.84
CA ASP A 9 -6.71 3.29 20.12
C ASP A 9 -6.62 3.64 21.61
N VAL A 10 -7.75 3.67 22.31
CA VAL A 10 -7.83 3.79 23.77
C VAL A 10 -7.14 2.60 24.44
N GLN A 11 -7.44 1.37 24.03
CA GLN A 11 -6.79 0.16 24.56
C GLN A 11 -5.28 0.14 24.26
N LYS A 12 -4.87 0.55 23.05
CA LYS A 12 -3.45 0.66 22.69
C LYS A 12 -2.74 1.68 23.58
N GLY A 13 -3.37 2.84 23.84
CA GLY A 13 -2.86 3.86 24.74
C GLY A 13 -2.68 3.35 26.18
N MET A 14 -3.66 2.60 26.69
CA MET A 14 -3.57 1.95 28.02
C MET A 14 -2.40 0.97 28.10
N ILE A 15 -2.23 0.12 27.08
CA ILE A 15 -1.11 -0.83 27.00
C ILE A 15 0.23 -0.09 27.04
N ILE A 16 0.37 0.97 26.24
CA ILE A 16 1.61 1.77 26.17
C ILE A 16 1.88 2.42 27.53
N GLY A 17 0.89 3.10 28.11
CA GLY A 17 1.05 3.80 29.38
C GLY A 17 1.40 2.88 30.55
N PHE A 18 0.75 1.71 30.64
CA PHE A 18 1.01 0.75 31.71
C PHE A 18 2.40 0.12 31.61
N ARG A 19 2.81 -0.23 30.38
CA ARG A 19 4.13 -0.81 30.10
C ARG A 19 5.27 0.20 30.26
N ALA A 20 5.06 1.47 29.88
CA ALA A 20 6.03 2.54 30.08
C ALA A 20 6.30 2.84 31.56
N LYS A 21 5.32 2.58 32.44
CA LYS A 21 5.45 2.69 33.91
C LYS A 21 6.10 1.45 34.56
N GLY A 22 6.57 0.48 33.78
CA GLY A 22 7.23 -0.73 34.30
C GLY A 22 6.30 -1.90 34.61
N GLY A 23 5.00 -1.80 34.29
CA GLY A 23 4.05 -2.90 34.52
C GLY A 23 4.36 -4.16 33.71
N SER A 24 4.11 -5.34 34.29
CA SER A 24 4.39 -6.62 33.62
C SER A 24 3.42 -6.90 32.46
N ILE A 25 3.80 -7.81 31.56
CA ILE A 25 2.92 -8.25 30.45
C ILE A 25 1.65 -8.90 31.00
N SER A 26 1.79 -9.69 32.08
CA SER A 26 0.70 -10.39 32.76
C SER A 26 -0.35 -9.42 33.31
N GLU A 27 0.10 -8.39 34.03
CA GLU A 27 -0.80 -7.38 34.60
C GLU A 27 -1.48 -6.57 33.51
N THR A 28 -0.72 -6.16 32.48
CA THR A 28 -1.25 -5.32 31.39
C THR A 28 -2.36 -6.04 30.62
N HIS A 29 -2.16 -7.32 30.30
CA HIS A 29 -3.15 -8.06 29.51
C HIS A 29 -4.44 -8.34 30.30
N ASN A 30 -4.32 -8.56 31.62
CA ASN A 30 -5.46 -8.74 32.52
C ASN A 30 -6.25 -7.45 32.63
N PHE A 31 -5.55 -6.32 32.77
CA PHE A 31 -6.17 -5.00 32.86
C PHE A 31 -6.94 -4.60 31.59
N VAL A 32 -6.34 -4.80 30.41
CA VAL A 32 -6.95 -4.41 29.13
C VAL A 32 -7.90 -5.49 28.57
N ASN A 33 -7.95 -6.66 29.24
CA ASN A 33 -8.67 -7.85 28.79
C ASN A 33 -8.32 -8.23 27.34
N CYS A 34 -7.03 -8.34 27.05
CA CYS A 34 -6.52 -8.71 25.73
C CYS A 34 -5.46 -9.82 25.82
N SER A 35 -4.99 -10.32 24.68
CA SER A 35 -3.96 -11.37 24.68
C SER A 35 -2.58 -10.82 25.05
N ARG A 36 -1.75 -11.65 25.69
CA ARG A 36 -0.32 -11.34 25.95
C ARG A 36 0.41 -10.93 24.69
N ALA A 37 0.13 -11.61 23.58
CA ALA A 37 0.70 -11.34 22.27
C ALA A 37 0.32 -9.95 21.74
N ALA A 38 -0.92 -9.50 21.98
CA ALA A 38 -1.36 -8.16 21.59
C ALA A 38 -0.62 -7.07 22.38
N VAL A 39 -0.44 -7.25 23.69
CA VAL A 39 0.36 -6.35 24.54
C VAL A 39 1.79 -6.19 24.00
N VAL A 40 2.46 -7.31 23.73
CA VAL A 40 3.82 -7.31 23.18
C VAL A 40 3.88 -6.63 21.82
N LYS A 41 2.91 -6.91 20.93
CA LYS A 41 2.85 -6.33 19.58
C LYS A 41 2.67 -4.80 19.64
N VAL A 42 1.74 -4.31 20.45
CA VAL A 42 1.47 -2.86 20.60
C VAL A 42 2.68 -2.17 21.21
N TYR A 43 3.23 -2.71 22.30
CA TYR A 43 4.36 -2.09 22.98
C TYR A 43 5.61 -2.02 22.09
N ARG A 44 5.93 -3.10 21.36
CA ARG A 44 7.05 -3.10 20.40
C ARG A 44 6.82 -2.13 19.25
N ALA A 45 5.59 -2.04 18.73
CA ALA A 45 5.25 -1.11 17.66
C ALA A 45 5.40 0.36 18.08
N TRP A 46 5.12 0.67 19.36
CA TRP A 46 5.38 1.98 19.95
C TRP A 46 6.88 2.22 20.19
N GLN A 47 7.58 1.29 20.83
CA GLN A 47 8.98 1.45 21.23
C GLN A 47 9.93 1.66 20.04
N TYR A 48 9.74 0.90 18.95
CA TYR A 48 10.65 0.95 17.79
C TYR A 48 10.17 1.90 16.68
N GLY A 49 9.02 2.56 16.87
CA GLY A 49 8.29 3.10 15.74
C GLY A 49 7.83 1.97 14.81
N THR A 50 6.84 2.25 13.97
CA THR A 50 6.13 1.21 13.25
C THR A 50 6.95 0.62 12.09
N ILE A 51 7.83 -0.36 12.39
CA ILE A 51 8.44 -1.26 11.39
C ILE A 51 7.35 -1.86 10.47
N GLN A 52 6.14 -2.05 11.00
CA GLN A 52 4.98 -2.51 10.22
C GLN A 52 4.32 -1.43 9.35
N ASN A 53 4.34 -0.13 9.71
CA ASN A 53 3.84 0.93 8.83
C ASN A 53 4.89 1.36 7.80
N GLN A 54 6.18 1.29 8.10
CA GLN A 54 7.24 1.48 7.10
C GLN A 54 7.12 0.47 5.97
N ARG A 55 6.83 -0.80 6.30
CA ARG A 55 6.61 -1.86 5.31
C ARG A 55 5.30 -1.72 4.53
N ARG A 56 4.35 -0.88 4.97
CA ARG A 56 3.13 -0.64 4.21
C ARG A 56 3.37 0.18 2.93
N GLY A 57 4.39 1.05 2.93
CA GLY A 57 4.78 1.79 1.73
C GLY A 57 5.41 0.90 0.65
N THR A 58 5.97 -0.24 1.03
CA THR A 58 6.60 -1.21 0.13
C THR A 58 5.80 -2.49 -0.07
N CYS A 59 4.65 -2.65 0.60
CA CYS A 59 3.78 -3.78 0.37
C CYS A 59 2.86 -3.51 -0.83
N GLY A 60 3.02 -4.30 -1.88
CA GLY A 60 2.22 -4.23 -3.09
C GLY A 60 2.85 -5.04 -4.21
N ALA A 61 2.04 -5.52 -5.15
CA ALA A 61 2.58 -6.08 -6.39
C ALA A 61 3.34 -4.99 -7.15
N PRO A 62 4.51 -5.30 -7.75
CA PRO A 62 5.21 -4.36 -8.62
C PRO A 62 4.27 -3.79 -9.69
N ARG A 63 4.39 -2.49 -9.98
CA ARG A 63 3.62 -1.86 -11.06
C ARG A 63 3.94 -2.55 -12.39
N ALA A 64 2.89 -2.85 -13.15
CA ALA A 64 3.02 -3.45 -14.48
C ALA A 64 3.71 -2.52 -15.49
N ILE A 65 3.64 -1.20 -15.28
CA ILE A 65 4.36 -0.19 -16.04
C ILE A 65 5.35 0.49 -15.09
N ASP A 66 6.63 0.46 -15.45
CA ASP A 66 7.71 1.13 -14.72
C ASP A 66 7.83 2.61 -15.16
N HIS A 67 8.72 3.37 -14.52
CA HIS A 67 8.94 4.78 -14.88
C HIS A 67 9.36 4.97 -16.35
N ARG A 68 10.05 4.00 -16.97
CA ARG A 68 10.39 4.03 -18.40
C ARG A 68 9.14 3.88 -19.27
N GLY A 69 8.27 2.94 -18.93
CA GLY A 69 6.98 2.74 -19.58
C GLY A 69 6.05 3.93 -19.43
N GLU A 70 6.04 4.60 -18.26
CA GLU A 70 5.28 5.85 -18.08
C GLU A 70 5.79 6.96 -19.02
N ARG A 71 7.12 7.15 -19.13
CA ARG A 71 7.71 8.09 -20.10
C ARG A 71 7.37 7.73 -21.55
N ARG A 72 7.37 6.44 -21.89
CA ARG A 72 6.95 5.97 -23.22
C ARG A 72 5.48 6.32 -23.49
N LEU A 73 4.59 6.03 -22.55
CA LEU A 73 3.17 6.33 -22.67
C LEU A 73 2.90 7.83 -22.85
N ARG A 74 3.59 8.70 -22.08
CA ARG A 74 3.50 10.15 -22.26
C ARG A 74 3.90 10.59 -23.68
N ARG A 75 4.92 9.96 -24.28
CA ARG A 75 5.34 10.24 -25.67
C ARG A 75 4.30 9.75 -26.68
N CYS A 76 3.75 8.55 -26.52
CA CYS A 76 2.71 8.00 -27.40
C CYS A 76 1.47 8.91 -27.43
N VAL A 77 1.00 9.34 -26.26
CA VAL A 77 -0.18 10.22 -26.13
C VAL A 77 0.09 11.62 -26.68
N ARG A 78 1.31 12.16 -26.48
CA ARG A 78 1.69 13.47 -27.06
C ARG A 78 1.76 13.44 -28.58
N ALA A 79 2.26 12.35 -29.15
CA ALA A 79 2.33 12.17 -30.61
C ALA A 79 0.91 12.08 -31.22
N ASN A 80 0.01 11.34 -30.56
CA ASN A 80 -1.35 11.12 -31.05
C ASN A 80 -2.38 11.41 -29.95
N ARG A 81 -2.76 12.68 -29.79
CA ARG A 81 -3.69 13.11 -28.72
C ARG A 81 -5.10 12.50 -28.80
N ARG A 82 -5.50 12.01 -29.99
CA ARG A 82 -6.79 11.35 -30.24
C ARG A 82 -6.69 9.82 -30.33
N ALA A 83 -5.54 9.24 -29.97
CA ALA A 83 -5.37 7.79 -30.05
C ALA A 83 -6.33 7.06 -29.09
N THR A 84 -6.89 5.94 -29.54
CA THR A 84 -7.71 5.08 -28.68
C THR A 84 -6.83 4.29 -27.71
N VAL A 85 -7.41 3.79 -26.62
CA VAL A 85 -6.68 2.95 -25.65
C VAL A 85 -6.05 1.73 -26.32
N GLU A 86 -6.73 1.11 -27.29
CA GLU A 86 -6.21 -0.03 -28.03
C GLU A 86 -4.99 0.33 -28.88
N GLN A 87 -5.01 1.49 -29.55
CA GLN A 87 -3.86 1.98 -30.31
C GLN A 87 -2.66 2.27 -29.40
N LEU A 88 -2.90 2.89 -28.24
CA LEU A 88 -1.86 3.14 -27.24
C LEU A 88 -1.29 1.83 -26.69
N THR A 89 -2.13 0.81 -26.50
CA THR A 89 -1.73 -0.50 -25.98
C THR A 89 -0.87 -1.25 -26.99
N ALA A 90 -1.28 -1.29 -28.27
CA ALA A 90 -0.48 -1.85 -29.34
C ALA A 90 0.89 -1.15 -29.43
N GLN A 91 0.92 0.18 -29.39
CA GLN A 91 2.16 0.96 -29.44
C GLN A 91 3.05 0.76 -28.21
N MET A 92 2.48 0.53 -27.03
CA MET A 92 3.23 0.23 -25.80
C MET A 92 3.86 -1.16 -25.85
N ASN A 93 3.18 -2.13 -26.46
CA ASN A 93 3.62 -3.52 -26.56
C ASN A 93 4.59 -3.77 -27.71
N GLN A 94 4.73 -2.85 -28.67
CA GLN A 94 5.76 -2.92 -29.72
C GLN A 94 7.16 -3.02 -29.10
N GLY A 95 7.86 -4.14 -29.35
CA GLY A 95 9.20 -4.40 -28.84
C GLY A 95 9.29 -4.57 -27.32
N ALA A 96 8.18 -4.81 -26.62
CA ALA A 96 8.17 -5.10 -25.19
C ALA A 96 8.36 -6.60 -24.94
N THR A 97 9.16 -6.96 -23.93
CA THR A 97 9.36 -8.36 -23.51
C THR A 97 8.18 -8.91 -22.71
N LYS A 98 7.34 -8.03 -22.16
CA LYS A 98 6.08 -8.37 -21.47
C LYS A 98 4.98 -7.48 -22.02
N SER A 99 3.86 -8.10 -22.41
CA SER A 99 2.68 -7.36 -22.85
C SER A 99 1.97 -6.72 -21.67
N VAL A 100 1.39 -5.55 -21.94
CA VAL A 100 0.59 -4.77 -21.00
C VAL A 100 -0.86 -4.77 -21.49
N SER A 101 -1.81 -4.92 -20.56
CA SER A 101 -3.25 -4.88 -20.87
C SER A 101 -3.74 -3.47 -21.16
N SER A 102 -4.79 -3.35 -21.97
CA SER A 102 -5.44 -2.07 -22.27
C SER A 102 -5.97 -1.37 -21.02
N THR A 103 -6.50 -2.13 -20.07
CA THR A 103 -6.93 -1.62 -18.75
C THR A 103 -5.78 -1.02 -17.94
N THR A 104 -4.58 -1.60 -18.02
CA THR A 104 -3.39 -1.07 -17.34
C THR A 104 -2.93 0.23 -17.99
N VAL A 105 -2.86 0.26 -19.32
CA VAL A 105 -2.50 1.47 -20.08
C VAL A 105 -3.48 2.61 -19.77
N GLN A 106 -4.78 2.33 -19.75
CA GLN A 106 -5.81 3.32 -19.42
C GLN A 106 -5.66 3.86 -17.99
N ARG A 107 -5.48 2.98 -17.00
CA ARG A 107 -5.30 3.39 -15.60
C ARG A 107 -4.08 4.29 -15.43
N VAL A 108 -2.94 3.92 -16.03
CA VAL A 108 -1.71 4.72 -15.93
C VAL A 108 -1.86 6.04 -16.70
N ALA A 109 -2.49 6.05 -17.87
CA ALA A 109 -2.74 7.28 -18.63
C ALA A 109 -3.59 8.30 -17.86
N GLN A 110 -4.61 7.82 -17.13
CA GLN A 110 -5.45 8.64 -16.25
C GLN A 110 -4.67 9.14 -15.03
N GLN A 111 -3.90 8.28 -14.36
CA GLN A 111 -3.05 8.68 -13.21
C GLN A 111 -2.02 9.74 -13.58
N LEU A 112 -1.48 9.68 -14.80
CA LEU A 112 -0.53 10.67 -15.32
C LEU A 112 -1.21 11.93 -15.85
N HIS A 113 -2.55 12.02 -15.81
CA HIS A 113 -3.35 13.12 -16.36
C HIS A 113 -3.03 13.45 -17.82
N VAL A 114 -2.63 12.44 -18.61
CA VAL A 114 -2.33 12.62 -20.04
C VAL A 114 -3.49 12.26 -20.96
N TYR A 115 -4.50 11.59 -20.42
CA TYR A 115 -5.65 11.09 -21.18
C TYR A 115 -6.96 11.50 -20.50
N SER A 116 -7.78 12.29 -21.19
CA SER A 116 -9.14 12.64 -20.76
C SER A 116 -10.12 11.74 -21.50
N LYS A 117 -11.12 11.19 -20.79
CA LYS A 117 -12.30 10.62 -21.46
C LYS A 117 -13.06 11.82 -22.06
N SER A 118 -13.14 11.88 -23.38
CA SER A 118 -14.16 12.67 -24.07
C SER A 118 -15.50 11.95 -24.03
#